data_AF-A0A7S2GSZ1-F1
#
_entry.id   AF-A0A7S2GSZ1-F1
#
_cell.length_a   1.000
_cell.length_b   1.000
_cell.length_c   1.000
_cell.angle_alpha   90.00
_cell.angle_beta   90.00
_cell.angle_gamma   90.00
#
_symmetry.space_group_name_H-M   'P 1'
#
loop_
_entity.id
_entity.type
_entity.pdbx_description
1 polymer ?
#
loop_
_entity_poly.entity_id
_entity_poly.type
_entity_poly.pdbx_seq_one_letter_code
_entity_poly.pdbx_strand_id
1 'polypeptide(L)'
;DDNGTNASFGQEEAQQQQQQESIHSYRHHLPSFPPKQSTPKSSTSTSRKKTKTNSSSSSYQTQNPNTLLPPTEQKLLEYAGLDSYFMIRFTRFGFDVTFYSFLASCIFLLPIYYTNNPEPTTTTLFKTTTTPTTIQIHGYYRLTINRLEESSLKLWTVWLFAVCFYTMVLIRWYGEWKVLVRIRMDFLTNGDFDCWREDDEESLRQFRNSCLVEFVPRKLRHNKDIYAFYDQIFPGHVKRAEMLYNTTKLTELVNRRDKMLANYESVEAKQIYNNKLYERKMQQHDDDDDVSWFERLFRRNRRL
;
A
#
# COMPACT_ATOMS: atom_id res chain seq x y z
N ASP A 1 -66.97 -28.76 7.12
CA ASP A 1 -65.60 -28.92 6.60
C ASP A 1 -64.88 -27.58 6.62
N ASP A 2 -64.39 -27.18 7.80
CA ASP A 2 -63.58 -25.97 7.97
C ASP A 2 -62.55 -26.22 9.08
N ASN A 3 -61.39 -26.75 8.70
CA ASN A 3 -60.22 -26.82 9.58
C ASN A 3 -58.96 -27.07 8.76
N GLY A 4 -58.28 -26.00 8.29
CA GLY A 4 -57.16 -26.18 7.36
C GLY A 4 -56.16 -25.03 7.21
N THR A 5 -56.12 -24.04 8.11
CA THR A 5 -55.32 -22.81 7.86
C THR A 5 -54.29 -22.44 8.93
N ASN A 6 -54.12 -23.22 10.00
CA ASN A 6 -53.24 -22.83 11.12
C ASN A 6 -51.83 -23.47 11.12
N ALA A 7 -51.47 -24.28 10.12
CA ALA A 7 -50.17 -24.98 10.12
C ALA A 7 -49.00 -24.20 9.48
N SER A 8 -49.27 -23.13 8.72
CA SER A 8 -48.22 -22.43 7.95
C SER A 8 -47.46 -21.35 8.73
N PHE A 9 -48.02 -20.83 9.82
CA PHE A 9 -47.42 -19.68 10.53
C PHE A 9 -46.24 -20.09 11.43
N GLY A 10 -46.27 -21.30 11.98
CA GLY A 10 -45.20 -21.79 12.89
C GLY A 10 -43.87 -22.12 12.19
N GLN A 11 -43.87 -22.33 10.87
CA GLN A 11 -42.64 -22.65 10.14
C GLN A 11 -41.79 -21.41 9.82
N GLU A 12 -42.39 -20.23 9.66
CA GLU A 12 -41.65 -18.99 9.43
C GLU A 12 -41.01 -18.45 10.71
N GLU A 13 -41.66 -18.58 11.87
CA GLU A 13 -41.08 -18.15 13.15
C GLU A 13 -39.85 -18.98 13.55
N ALA A 14 -39.88 -20.30 13.29
CA ALA A 14 -38.74 -21.17 13.56
C ALA A 14 -37.51 -20.86 12.68
N GLN A 15 -37.74 -20.45 11.43
CA GLN A 15 -36.64 -20.03 10.54
C GLN A 15 -36.06 -18.66 10.93
N GLN A 16 -36.89 -17.73 11.41
CA GLN A 16 -36.41 -16.45 11.90
C GLN A 16 -35.61 -16.57 13.21
N GLN A 17 -35.99 -17.49 14.11
CA GLN A 17 -35.21 -17.75 15.34
C GLN A 17 -33.84 -18.37 15.05
N GLN A 18 -33.75 -19.35 14.14
CA GLN A 18 -32.44 -19.91 13.74
C GLN A 18 -31.55 -18.86 13.06
N GLN A 19 -32.13 -17.93 12.30
CA GLN A 19 -31.37 -16.85 11.68
C GLN A 19 -30.87 -15.82 12.72
N GLN A 20 -31.65 -15.52 13.76
CA GLN A 20 -31.23 -14.63 14.85
C GLN A 20 -30.13 -15.26 15.73
N GLU A 21 -30.19 -16.57 16.01
CA GLU A 21 -29.14 -17.27 16.77
C GLU A 21 -27.81 -17.30 16.01
N SER A 22 -27.85 -17.46 14.68
CA SER A 22 -26.63 -17.40 13.84
C SER A 22 -25.95 -16.02 13.88
N ILE A 23 -26.73 -14.93 13.98
CA ILE A 23 -26.22 -13.56 14.07
C ILE A 23 -25.63 -13.29 15.47
N HIS A 24 -26.20 -13.88 16.52
CA HIS A 24 -25.70 -13.71 17.89
C HIS A 24 -24.36 -14.44 18.12
N SER A 25 -24.13 -15.58 17.45
CA SER A 25 -22.88 -16.33 17.52
C SER A 25 -21.68 -15.56 16.95
N TYR A 26 -21.88 -14.78 15.87
CA TYR A 26 -20.81 -13.95 15.28
C TYR A 26 -20.41 -12.72 16.12
N ARG A 27 -21.22 -12.31 17.10
CA ARG A 27 -20.95 -11.11 17.91
C ARG A 27 -19.91 -11.33 19.02
N HIS A 28 -19.57 -12.57 19.35
CA HIS A 28 -18.63 -12.90 20.42
C HIS A 28 -17.16 -13.08 19.96
N HIS A 29 -16.86 -12.89 18.66
CA HIS A 29 -15.51 -12.99 18.10
C HIS A 29 -14.95 -11.66 17.57
N LEU A 30 -15.31 -10.53 18.20
CA LEU A 30 -14.56 -9.28 17.99
C LEU A 30 -13.26 -9.34 18.80
N PRO A 31 -12.08 -9.16 18.18
CA PRO A 31 -10.82 -9.09 18.90
C PRO A 31 -10.88 -7.93 19.90
N SER A 32 -10.72 -8.26 21.19
CA SER A 32 -10.54 -7.25 22.23
C SER A 32 -9.25 -6.50 21.92
N PHE A 33 -9.37 -5.21 21.58
CA PHE A 33 -8.21 -4.34 21.48
C PHE A 33 -7.54 -4.29 22.86
N PRO A 34 -6.23 -4.59 22.97
CA PRO A 34 -5.53 -4.45 24.23
C PRO A 34 -5.54 -2.98 24.67
N PRO A 35 -5.74 -2.70 25.96
CA PRO A 35 -5.66 -1.34 26.47
C PRO A 35 -4.26 -0.78 26.21
N LYS A 36 -4.21 0.46 25.69
CA LYS A 36 -2.98 1.25 25.53
C LYS A 36 -2.25 1.32 26.87
N GLN A 37 -1.09 0.66 26.95
CA GLN A 37 -0.16 0.84 28.05
C GLN A 37 0.31 2.29 28.07
N SER A 38 0.04 2.97 29.17
CA SER A 38 0.54 4.29 29.48
C SER A 38 2.03 4.21 29.81
N THR A 39 2.74 5.23 29.36
CA THR A 39 4.17 5.50 29.55
C THR A 39 4.62 5.45 31.02
N PRO A 40 5.84 4.96 31.32
CA PRO A 40 6.32 4.85 32.70
C PRO A 40 6.83 6.19 33.26
N LYS A 41 6.48 6.45 34.52
CA LYS A 41 7.09 7.47 35.38
C LYS A 41 8.49 7.05 35.81
N SER A 42 9.38 8.03 35.87
CA SER A 42 10.71 7.91 36.45
C SER A 42 10.65 7.66 37.96
N SER A 43 11.41 6.70 38.46
CA SER A 43 11.94 6.77 39.82
C SER A 43 13.24 5.99 39.93
N THR A 44 14.26 6.73 40.38
CA THR A 44 15.61 6.34 40.73
C THR A 44 15.63 5.41 41.94
N SER A 45 16.27 4.24 41.86
CA SER A 45 17.01 3.66 42.99
C SER A 45 17.93 2.51 42.55
N THR A 46 19.22 2.75 42.79
CA THR A 46 20.34 1.84 43.05
C THR A 46 19.99 0.39 43.40
N SER A 47 20.46 -0.57 42.60
CA SER A 47 21.13 -1.75 43.16
C SER A 47 22.00 -2.52 42.15
N ARG A 48 23.13 -2.95 42.71
CA ARG A 48 24.32 -3.54 42.10
C ARG A 48 24.12 -5.05 41.95
N LYS A 49 24.17 -5.61 40.74
CA LYS A 49 24.48 -7.04 40.56
C LYS A 49 25.11 -7.40 39.21
N LYS A 50 26.25 -8.07 39.37
CA LYS A 50 27.14 -8.78 38.46
C LYS A 50 26.53 -9.46 37.23
N THR A 51 27.19 -9.23 36.10
CA THR A 51 27.66 -10.20 35.09
C THR A 51 26.67 -11.25 34.56
N LYS A 52 26.23 -11.04 33.31
CA LYS A 52 26.33 -12.04 32.23
C LYS A 52 26.21 -11.33 30.89
N THR A 53 27.36 -11.24 30.21
CA THR A 53 27.48 -10.96 28.78
C THR A 53 26.72 -12.05 28.02
N ASN A 54 25.48 -11.75 27.63
CA ASN A 54 24.80 -12.55 26.61
C ASN A 54 25.44 -12.16 25.28
N SER A 55 26.35 -13.03 24.85
CA SER A 55 26.81 -13.12 23.47
C SER A 55 25.60 -13.04 22.56
N SER A 56 25.56 -12.00 21.76
CA SER A 56 24.85 -11.92 20.50
C SER A 56 25.30 -13.09 19.63
N SER A 57 24.65 -14.24 19.83
CA SER A 57 24.57 -15.30 18.84
C SER A 57 23.82 -14.72 17.66
N SER A 58 24.59 -14.05 16.79
CA SER A 58 24.26 -13.88 15.39
C SER A 58 23.95 -15.28 14.86
N SER A 59 22.68 -15.64 14.87
CA SER A 59 22.16 -16.71 14.07
C SER A 59 22.46 -16.31 12.64
N TYR A 60 23.57 -16.82 12.11
CA TYR A 60 23.78 -16.91 10.69
C TYR A 60 22.65 -17.79 10.17
N GLN A 61 21.57 -17.12 9.80
CA GLN A 61 20.45 -17.68 9.09
C GLN A 61 21.06 -18.31 7.85
N THR A 62 21.17 -19.63 7.86
CA THR A 62 21.74 -20.44 6.80
C THR A 62 21.02 -20.03 5.53
N GLN A 63 21.67 -19.19 4.72
CA GLN A 63 21.08 -18.71 3.48
C GLN A 63 20.93 -19.95 2.62
N ASN A 64 19.67 -20.35 2.39
CA ASN A 64 19.37 -21.29 1.35
C ASN A 64 20.00 -20.72 0.06
N PRO A 65 20.79 -21.48 -0.72
CA PRO A 65 21.33 -20.99 -1.99
C PRO A 65 20.24 -20.66 -3.02
N ASN A 66 18.98 -20.96 -2.68
CA ASN A 66 17.77 -20.61 -3.43
C ASN A 66 17.08 -19.32 -2.93
N THR A 67 17.66 -18.60 -1.96
CA THR A 67 17.08 -17.37 -1.42
C THR A 67 17.23 -16.25 -2.46
N LEU A 68 16.20 -16.10 -3.28
CA LEU A 68 16.20 -15.34 -4.53
C LEU A 68 16.20 -13.81 -4.34
N LEU A 69 15.98 -13.36 -3.11
CA LEU A 69 15.84 -11.96 -2.73
C LEU A 69 16.74 -11.66 -1.53
N PRO A 70 17.34 -10.46 -1.47
CA PRO A 70 18.02 -10.00 -0.27
C PRO A 70 17.07 -10.10 0.94
N PRO A 71 17.56 -10.43 2.14
CA PRO A 71 16.71 -10.57 3.34
C PRO A 71 15.95 -9.28 3.67
N THR A 72 16.49 -8.12 3.28
CA THR A 72 15.80 -6.82 3.40
C THR A 72 14.58 -6.72 2.50
N GLU A 73 14.63 -7.28 1.28
CA GLU A 73 13.51 -7.26 0.35
C GLU A 73 12.40 -8.24 0.75
N GLN A 74 12.78 -9.36 1.37
CA GLN A 74 11.80 -10.29 1.94
C GLN A 74 11.00 -9.64 3.06
N LYS A 75 11.67 -8.94 3.98
CA LYS A 75 11.00 -8.16 5.03
C LYS A 75 10.12 -7.06 4.45
N LEU A 76 10.57 -6.38 3.40
CA LEU A 76 9.75 -5.38 2.73
C LEU A 76 8.49 -6.00 2.12
N LEU A 77 8.61 -7.18 1.51
CA LEU A 77 7.49 -7.92 0.95
C LEU A 77 6.48 -8.34 2.02
N GLU A 78 6.98 -8.81 3.18
CA GLU A 78 6.18 -9.19 4.35
C GLU A 78 5.37 -8.00 4.91
N TYR A 79 5.96 -6.80 5.01
CA TYR A 79 5.27 -5.65 5.59
C TYR A 79 4.40 -4.85 4.62
N ALA A 80 4.79 -4.76 3.35
CA ALA A 80 4.13 -3.89 2.38
C ALA A 80 3.07 -4.61 1.52
N GLY A 81 3.12 -5.94 1.50
CA GLY A 81 2.37 -6.77 0.57
C GLY A 81 2.97 -6.79 -0.84
N LEU A 82 2.51 -7.75 -1.65
CA LEU A 82 3.03 -7.99 -3.00
C LEU A 82 2.91 -6.78 -3.94
N ASP A 83 1.74 -6.12 -3.94
CA ASP A 83 1.44 -5.04 -4.88
C ASP A 83 2.30 -3.79 -4.62
N SER A 84 2.36 -3.36 -3.36
CA SER A 84 3.23 -2.25 -2.93
C SER A 84 4.70 -2.54 -3.23
N TYR A 85 5.14 -3.78 -3.02
CA TYR A 85 6.49 -4.22 -3.34
C TYR A 85 6.78 -4.08 -4.85
N PHE A 86 5.85 -4.49 -5.72
CA PHE A 86 5.97 -4.30 -7.16
C PHE A 86 6.00 -2.82 -7.57
N MET A 87 5.20 -1.96 -6.94
CA MET A 87 5.20 -0.51 -7.21
C MET A 87 6.54 0.13 -6.87
N ILE A 88 7.12 -0.20 -5.71
CA ILE A 88 8.46 0.29 -5.30
C ILE A 88 9.52 -0.20 -6.29
N ARG A 89 9.46 -1.46 -6.68
CA ARG A 89 10.42 -2.07 -7.60
C ARG A 89 10.33 -1.46 -9.00
N PHE A 90 9.12 -1.21 -9.50
CA PHE A 90 8.92 -0.52 -10.78
C PHE A 90 9.44 0.92 -10.74
N THR A 91 9.24 1.62 -9.62
CA THR A 91 9.78 2.97 -9.41
C THR A 91 11.31 2.99 -9.42
N ARG A 92 11.95 2.03 -8.73
CA ARG A 92 13.41 1.86 -8.75
C ARG A 92 13.93 1.52 -10.15
N PHE A 93 13.25 0.64 -10.87
CA PHE A 93 13.57 0.32 -12.26
C PHE A 93 13.50 1.56 -13.15
N GLY A 94 12.44 2.36 -13.04
CA GLY A 94 12.30 3.61 -13.79
C GLY A 94 13.42 4.61 -13.49
N PHE A 95 13.79 4.73 -12.21
CA PHE A 95 14.93 5.56 -11.80
C PHE A 95 16.25 5.05 -12.38
N ASP A 96 16.56 3.76 -12.25
CA ASP A 96 17.80 3.17 -12.79
C ASP A 96 17.91 3.39 -14.31
N VAL A 97 16.84 3.09 -15.05
CA VAL A 97 16.83 3.18 -16.52
C VAL A 97 17.04 4.63 -16.99
N THR A 98 16.42 5.60 -16.32
CA THR A 98 16.57 7.01 -16.68
C THR A 98 17.90 7.59 -16.21
N PHE A 99 18.37 7.23 -15.00
CA PHE A 99 19.59 7.77 -14.42
C PHE A 99 20.85 7.34 -15.17
N TYR A 100 21.02 6.04 -15.47
CA TYR A 100 22.21 5.55 -16.16
C TYR A 100 22.30 6.04 -17.60
N SER A 101 21.16 6.08 -18.30
CA SER A 101 21.11 6.58 -19.68
C SER A 101 21.33 8.09 -19.75
N PHE A 102 20.80 8.84 -18.79
CA PHE A 102 21.07 10.26 -18.64
C PHE A 102 22.57 10.53 -18.42
N LEU A 103 23.21 9.80 -17.50
CA LEU A 103 24.64 9.95 -17.25
C LEU A 103 25.48 9.58 -18.48
N ALA A 104 25.15 8.48 -19.15
CA ALA A 104 25.81 8.09 -20.39
C ALA A 104 25.60 9.14 -21.50
N SER A 105 24.41 9.71 -21.62
CA SER A 105 24.12 10.78 -22.57
C SER A 105 24.98 12.03 -22.29
N CYS A 106 25.11 12.43 -21.03
CA CYS A 106 25.97 13.55 -20.64
C CYS A 106 27.44 13.31 -20.96
N ILE A 107 27.95 12.08 -20.82
CA ILE A 107 29.36 11.75 -21.08
C ILE A 107 29.64 11.61 -22.58
N PHE A 108 28.75 10.98 -23.35
CA PHE A 108 29.00 10.67 -24.76
C PHE A 108 28.40 11.70 -25.72
N LEU A 109 27.14 12.07 -25.55
CA LEU A 109 26.45 12.96 -26.51
C LEU A 109 26.85 14.42 -26.32
N LEU A 110 27.00 14.88 -25.07
CA LEU A 110 27.27 16.30 -24.80
C LEU A 110 28.60 16.79 -25.40
N PRO A 111 29.73 16.06 -25.31
CA PRO A 111 30.96 16.46 -25.99
C PRO A 111 30.84 16.43 -27.52
N ILE A 112 30.11 15.47 -28.08
CA ILE A 112 29.89 15.36 -29.54
C ILE A 112 29.10 16.56 -30.06
N TYR A 113 28.05 16.97 -29.33
CA TYR A 113 27.27 18.14 -29.69
C TYR A 113 28.04 19.45 -29.46
N TYR A 114 28.85 19.53 -28.41
CA TYR A 114 29.63 20.74 -28.11
C TYR A 114 30.74 21.00 -29.12
N THR A 115 31.47 19.96 -29.52
CA THR A 115 32.63 20.02 -30.43
C THR A 115 32.24 20.27 -31.89
N ASN A 116 30.96 20.23 -32.22
CA ASN A 116 30.51 20.49 -33.59
C ASN A 116 30.34 21.99 -33.81
N ASN A 117 31.24 22.62 -34.55
CA ASN A 117 31.03 23.98 -35.01
C ASN A 117 30.24 23.87 -36.32
N PRO A 118 28.95 24.29 -36.36
CA PRO A 118 28.24 24.34 -37.63
C PRO A 118 28.99 25.32 -38.52
N GLU A 119 29.54 24.83 -39.62
CA GLU A 119 30.02 25.70 -40.68
C GLU A 119 28.82 26.53 -41.13
N PRO A 120 28.96 27.85 -41.34
CA PRO A 120 27.85 28.71 -41.75
C PRO A 120 27.31 28.23 -43.10
N THR A 121 26.30 27.36 -43.06
CA THR A 121 25.61 26.90 -44.27
C THR A 121 24.94 28.12 -44.87
N THR A 122 25.50 28.62 -45.97
CA THR A 122 24.91 29.67 -46.78
C THR A 122 23.72 29.07 -47.51
N THR A 123 22.59 28.92 -46.82
CA THR A 123 21.34 28.50 -47.44
C THR A 123 20.90 29.63 -48.37
N THR A 124 21.28 29.54 -49.64
CA THR A 124 20.86 30.42 -50.75
C THR A 124 19.40 30.15 -51.12
N LEU A 125 18.51 30.06 -50.13
CA LEU A 125 17.09 29.96 -50.39
C LEU A 125 16.51 31.38 -50.48
N PHE A 126 16.53 31.89 -51.71
CA PHE A 126 15.57 32.86 -52.22
C PHE A 126 15.40 34.14 -51.40
N LYS A 127 16.41 35.00 -51.42
CA LYS A 127 16.17 36.45 -51.45
C LYS A 127 17.32 37.11 -52.20
N THR A 128 16.99 37.66 -53.36
CA THR A 128 17.58 38.90 -53.86
C THR A 128 17.96 39.78 -52.68
N THR A 129 19.20 40.25 -52.66
CA THR A 129 19.92 41.01 -51.61
C THR A 129 20.97 40.16 -50.87
N THR A 130 22.19 40.36 -51.34
CA THR A 130 23.51 39.92 -50.90
C THR A 130 23.81 40.15 -49.41
N THR A 131 23.24 39.35 -48.51
CA THR A 131 23.86 39.07 -47.20
C THR A 131 23.57 37.62 -46.80
N PRO A 132 24.58 36.73 -46.73
CA PRO A 132 24.39 35.38 -46.22
C PRO A 132 23.99 35.47 -44.73
N THR A 133 22.71 35.30 -44.45
CA THR A 133 22.20 35.31 -43.07
C THR A 133 22.42 33.92 -42.50
N THR A 134 23.50 33.77 -41.74
CA THR A 134 23.73 32.59 -40.91
C THR A 134 22.65 32.53 -39.86
N ILE A 135 21.72 31.58 -40.00
CA ILE A 135 20.73 31.30 -38.95
C ILE A 135 21.50 30.65 -37.80
N GLN A 136 22.09 31.48 -36.93
CA GLN A 136 22.72 31.00 -35.71
C GLN A 136 21.62 30.49 -34.78
N ILE A 137 21.51 29.18 -34.71
CA ILE A 137 20.61 28.51 -33.79
C ILE A 137 21.13 28.78 -32.36
N HIS A 138 20.45 29.66 -31.63
CA HIS A 138 20.73 29.97 -30.22
C HIS A 138 19.79 29.19 -29.29
N GLY A 139 20.28 28.82 -28.11
CA GLY A 139 19.50 28.15 -27.07
C GLY A 139 19.58 26.61 -27.08
N TYR A 140 18.50 25.96 -26.63
CA TYR A 140 18.41 24.50 -26.41
C TYR A 140 18.78 23.67 -27.64
N TYR A 141 18.46 24.15 -28.83
CA TYR A 141 18.74 23.47 -30.09
C TYR A 141 20.24 23.21 -30.33
N ARG A 142 21.15 23.92 -29.64
CA ARG A 142 22.61 23.66 -29.66
C ARG A 142 23.02 22.33 -29.04
N LEU A 143 22.15 21.71 -28.25
CA LEU A 143 22.37 20.43 -27.56
C LEU A 143 21.60 19.28 -28.21
N THR A 144 21.00 19.52 -29.37
CA THR A 144 20.16 18.53 -30.08
C THR A 144 20.78 18.12 -31.40
N ILE A 145 20.22 17.08 -32.02
CA ILE A 145 20.66 16.55 -33.31
C ILE A 145 20.65 17.61 -34.43
N ASN A 146 19.87 18.69 -34.29
CA ASN A 146 19.79 19.79 -35.26
C ASN A 146 21.12 20.54 -35.46
N ARG A 147 22.11 20.32 -34.58
CA ARG A 147 23.47 20.87 -34.72
C ARG A 147 24.39 19.99 -35.58
N LEU A 148 23.99 18.77 -35.92
CA LEU A 148 24.79 17.87 -36.75
C LEU A 148 24.57 18.16 -38.22
N GLU A 149 25.67 18.12 -38.97
CA GLU A 149 25.67 18.19 -40.43
C GLU A 149 25.13 16.87 -41.02
N GLU A 150 24.38 16.98 -42.12
CA GLU A 150 23.59 15.89 -42.72
C GLU A 150 24.41 14.69 -43.24
N SER A 151 25.75 14.81 -43.33
CA SER A 151 26.65 13.73 -43.78
C SER A 151 27.80 13.41 -42.81
N SER A 152 27.70 13.83 -41.54
CA SER A 152 28.79 13.63 -40.58
C SER A 152 28.84 12.20 -40.04
N LEU A 153 30.05 11.63 -39.92
CA LEU A 153 30.28 10.37 -39.17
C LEU A 153 29.79 10.43 -37.71
N LYS A 154 29.56 11.63 -37.17
CA LYS A 154 28.99 11.85 -35.83
C LYS A 154 27.55 11.32 -35.70
N LEU A 155 26.78 11.26 -36.81
CA LEU A 155 25.43 10.68 -36.81
C LEU A 155 25.45 9.19 -36.49
N TRP A 156 26.48 8.46 -36.93
CA TRP A 156 26.67 7.05 -36.57
C TRP A 156 26.86 6.86 -35.07
N THR A 157 27.52 7.79 -34.37
CA THR A 157 27.67 7.72 -32.92
C THR A 157 26.35 7.91 -32.20
N VAL A 158 25.51 8.84 -32.64
CA VAL A 158 24.16 9.04 -32.09
C VAL A 158 23.30 7.80 -32.32
N TRP A 159 23.36 7.22 -33.52
CA TRP A 159 22.66 5.98 -33.84
C TRP A 159 23.13 4.80 -32.99
N LEU A 160 24.45 4.59 -32.88
CA LEU A 160 25.04 3.53 -32.06
C LEU A 160 24.66 3.69 -30.58
N PHE A 161 24.66 4.93 -30.07
CA PHE A 161 24.21 5.23 -28.73
C PHE A 161 22.75 4.88 -28.53
N ALA A 162 21.87 5.19 -29.48
CA ALA A 162 20.45 4.83 -29.40
C ALA A 162 20.26 3.31 -29.37
N VAL A 163 20.95 2.56 -30.24
CA VAL A 163 20.90 1.08 -30.23
C VAL A 163 21.40 0.52 -28.90
N CYS A 164 22.52 1.04 -28.38
CA CYS A 164 23.07 0.64 -27.09
C CYS A 164 22.09 0.94 -25.95
N PHE A 165 21.47 2.13 -25.94
CA PHE A 165 20.46 2.53 -24.97
C PHE A 165 19.25 1.59 -24.97
N TYR A 166 18.66 1.32 -26.14
CA TYR A 166 17.52 0.40 -26.24
C TYR A 166 17.91 -1.02 -25.79
N THR A 167 19.10 -1.49 -26.17
CA THR A 167 19.59 -2.81 -25.77
C THR A 167 19.76 -2.91 -24.25
N MET A 168 20.34 -1.88 -23.62
CA MET A 168 20.49 -1.80 -22.16
C MET A 168 19.13 -1.83 -21.45
N VAL A 169 18.16 -1.04 -21.93
CA VAL A 169 16.80 -1.00 -21.38
C VAL A 169 16.14 -2.37 -21.47
N LEU A 170 16.24 -3.04 -22.63
CA LEU A 170 15.65 -4.36 -22.85
C LEU A 170 16.29 -5.44 -21.97
N ILE A 171 17.62 -5.44 -21.81
CA ILE A 171 18.32 -6.38 -20.93
C ILE A 171 17.88 -6.17 -19.47
N ARG A 172 17.81 -4.92 -19.01
CA ARG A 172 17.38 -4.60 -17.65
C ARG A 172 15.91 -4.97 -17.42
N TRP A 173 15.05 -4.67 -18.39
CA TRP A 173 13.63 -5.04 -18.37
C TRP A 173 13.44 -6.55 -18.28
N TYR A 174 14.13 -7.32 -19.12
CA TYR A 174 14.04 -8.77 -19.11
C TYR A 174 14.53 -9.37 -17.78
N GLY A 175 15.57 -8.78 -17.19
CA GLY A 175 16.03 -9.13 -15.84
C GLY A 175 14.93 -8.97 -14.79
N GLU A 176 14.29 -7.80 -14.73
CA GLU A 176 13.21 -7.53 -13.79
C GLU A 176 11.96 -8.37 -14.04
N TRP A 177 11.59 -8.57 -15.31
CA TRP A 177 10.43 -9.39 -15.71
C TRP A 177 10.54 -10.82 -15.17
N LYS A 178 11.71 -11.46 -15.33
CA LYS A 178 11.94 -12.82 -14.81
C LYS A 178 11.76 -12.89 -13.30
N VAL A 179 12.21 -11.88 -12.57
CA VAL A 179 12.07 -11.84 -11.11
C VAL A 179 10.61 -11.63 -10.73
N LEU A 180 9.91 -10.69 -11.40
CA LEU A 180 8.49 -10.42 -11.17
C LEU A 180 7.64 -11.67 -11.36
N VAL A 181 7.82 -12.38 -12.49
CA VAL A 181 7.07 -13.62 -12.75
C VAL A 181 7.32 -14.66 -11.66
N ARG A 182 8.58 -14.82 -11.21
CA ARG A 182 8.91 -15.78 -10.14
C ARG A 182 8.25 -15.42 -8.83
N ILE A 183 8.36 -14.17 -8.37
CA ILE A 183 7.76 -13.72 -7.11
C ILE A 183 6.23 -13.86 -7.18
N ARG A 184 5.62 -13.52 -8.31
CA ARG A 184 4.18 -13.69 -8.51
C ARG A 184 3.76 -15.16 -8.43
N MET A 185 4.50 -16.06 -9.06
CA MET A 185 4.21 -17.49 -9.00
C MET A 185 4.42 -18.05 -7.60
N ASP A 186 5.46 -17.60 -6.89
CA ASP A 186 5.73 -17.97 -5.51
C ASP A 186 4.59 -17.51 -4.59
N PHE A 187 4.14 -16.26 -4.74
CA PHE A 187 2.98 -15.73 -4.03
C PHE A 187 1.68 -16.48 -4.36
N LEU A 188 1.43 -16.84 -5.63
CA LEU A 188 0.25 -17.63 -6.00
C LEU A 188 0.30 -19.05 -5.42
N THR A 189 1.50 -19.62 -5.29
CA THR A 189 1.72 -21.00 -4.82
C THR A 189 1.80 -21.11 -3.30
N ASN A 190 2.26 -20.08 -2.62
CA ASN A 190 2.46 -20.07 -1.16
C ASN A 190 1.45 -19.19 -0.43
N GLY A 191 0.77 -18.28 -1.13
CA GLY A 191 -0.16 -17.32 -0.54
C GLY A 191 0.55 -16.07 -0.03
N ASP A 192 -0.20 -15.21 0.65
CA ASP A 192 0.38 -14.06 1.34
C ASP A 192 1.16 -14.50 2.57
N PHE A 193 2.19 -13.74 2.95
CA PHE A 193 3.03 -14.08 4.09
C PHE A 193 2.27 -13.99 5.43
N ASP A 194 1.22 -13.19 5.50
CA ASP A 194 0.38 -13.11 6.70
C ASP A 194 -0.47 -14.36 6.92
N CYS A 195 -0.71 -15.17 5.87
CA CYS A 195 -1.49 -16.39 5.95
C CYS A 195 -0.70 -17.60 6.50
N TRP A 196 0.58 -17.42 6.87
CA TRP A 196 1.39 -18.46 7.51
C TRP A 196 1.07 -18.65 9.00
N ARG A 197 0.08 -17.95 9.56
CA ARG A 197 -0.48 -18.32 10.86
C ARG A 197 -1.13 -19.69 10.71
N GLU A 198 -0.77 -20.64 11.57
CA GLU A 198 -1.16 -22.06 11.47
C GLU A 198 -2.67 -22.31 11.36
N ASP A 199 -3.51 -21.32 11.72
CA ASP A 199 -4.97 -21.40 11.66
C ASP A 199 -5.56 -21.07 10.27
N ASP A 200 -4.76 -20.62 9.30
CA ASP A 200 -5.22 -20.06 8.01
C ASP A 200 -5.06 -20.99 6.78
N GLU A 201 -4.64 -22.25 6.96
CA GLU A 201 -4.47 -23.15 5.81
C GLU A 201 -5.80 -23.41 5.05
N GLU A 202 -6.92 -23.46 5.78
CA GLU A 202 -8.23 -23.64 5.18
C GLU A 202 -8.69 -22.40 4.39
N SER A 203 -8.35 -21.19 4.86
CA SER A 203 -8.69 -19.94 4.18
C SER A 203 -7.86 -19.78 2.89
N LEU A 204 -6.59 -20.16 2.90
CA LEU A 204 -5.73 -20.23 1.70
C LEU A 204 -6.28 -21.22 0.66
N ARG A 205 -6.66 -22.43 1.10
CA ARG A 205 -7.29 -23.43 0.24
C ARG A 205 -8.62 -22.94 -0.31
N GLN A 206 -9.40 -22.23 0.50
CA GLN A 206 -10.65 -21.63 0.04
C GLN A 206 -10.39 -20.57 -1.02
N PHE A 207 -9.47 -19.64 -0.80
CA PHE A 207 -9.17 -18.58 -1.76
C PHE A 207 -8.72 -19.12 -3.12
N ARG A 208 -7.84 -20.14 -3.12
CA ARG A 208 -7.33 -20.74 -4.37
C ARG A 208 -8.36 -21.56 -5.14
N ASN A 209 -9.27 -22.22 -4.42
CA ASN A 209 -10.25 -23.14 -5.01
C ASN A 209 -11.64 -22.53 -5.16
N SER A 210 -11.81 -21.25 -4.80
CA SER A 210 -13.08 -20.55 -5.01
C SER A 210 -13.14 -20.02 -6.43
N CYS A 211 -14.29 -20.23 -7.08
CA CYS A 211 -14.58 -19.65 -8.39
C CYS A 211 -15.82 -18.76 -8.27
N LEU A 212 -15.78 -17.62 -8.98
CA LEU A 212 -16.95 -16.77 -9.15
C LEU A 212 -17.69 -17.23 -10.41
N VAL A 213 -18.96 -17.60 -10.24
CA VAL A 213 -19.83 -17.98 -11.35
C VAL A 213 -20.79 -16.84 -11.62
N GLU A 214 -20.78 -16.35 -12.85
CA GLU A 214 -21.70 -15.31 -13.31
C GLU A 214 -22.88 -15.90 -14.09
N PHE A 215 -23.95 -15.12 -14.24
CA PHE A 215 -25.13 -15.45 -15.06
C PHE A 215 -25.89 -16.74 -14.65
N VAL A 216 -26.05 -16.96 -13.34
CA VAL A 216 -26.83 -18.11 -12.83
C VAL A 216 -28.30 -18.04 -13.27
N PRO A 217 -28.83 -19.09 -13.94
CA PRO A 217 -30.23 -19.16 -14.35
C PRO A 217 -31.19 -18.98 -13.17
N ARG A 218 -32.36 -18.34 -13.41
CA ARG A 218 -33.33 -18.03 -12.35
C ARG A 218 -33.80 -19.26 -11.55
N LYS A 219 -33.87 -20.41 -12.20
CA LYS A 219 -34.29 -21.69 -11.59
C LYS A 219 -33.29 -22.24 -10.58
N LEU A 220 -32.03 -21.82 -10.66
CA LEU A 220 -30.92 -22.28 -9.82
C LEU A 220 -30.42 -21.14 -8.92
N ARG A 221 -31.26 -20.20 -8.48
CA ARG A 221 -30.77 -19.08 -7.65
C ARG A 221 -30.72 -19.36 -6.15
N HIS A 222 -31.23 -20.52 -5.72
CA HIS A 222 -31.15 -20.93 -4.33
C HIS A 222 -29.84 -21.68 -4.07
N ASN A 223 -29.21 -21.43 -2.91
CA ASN A 223 -27.94 -22.06 -2.55
C ASN A 223 -27.98 -23.59 -2.64
N LYS A 224 -29.09 -24.22 -2.24
CA LYS A 224 -29.28 -25.68 -2.31
C LYS A 224 -29.30 -26.19 -3.75
N ASP A 225 -29.98 -25.48 -4.65
CA ASP A 225 -30.12 -25.88 -6.05
C ASP A 225 -28.80 -25.72 -6.80
N ILE A 226 -28.04 -24.64 -6.52
CA ILE A 226 -26.70 -24.42 -7.07
C ILE A 226 -25.76 -25.53 -6.61
N TYR A 227 -25.77 -25.81 -5.31
CA TYR A 227 -24.93 -26.87 -4.75
C TYR A 227 -25.25 -28.21 -5.39
N ALA A 228 -26.53 -28.61 -5.44
CA ALA A 228 -26.95 -29.87 -6.04
C ALA A 228 -26.59 -29.97 -7.53
N PHE A 229 -26.74 -28.88 -8.29
CA PHE A 229 -26.35 -28.83 -9.70
C PHE A 229 -24.85 -29.05 -9.89
N TYR A 230 -24.00 -28.35 -9.12
CA TYR A 230 -22.55 -28.51 -9.26
C TYR A 230 -22.04 -29.82 -8.68
N ASP A 231 -22.65 -30.33 -7.61
CA ASP A 231 -22.31 -31.65 -7.05
C ASP A 231 -22.70 -32.79 -8.01
N GLN A 232 -23.78 -32.63 -8.80
CA GLN A 232 -24.11 -33.56 -9.87
C GLN A 232 -23.04 -33.60 -10.98
N ILE A 233 -22.41 -32.46 -11.29
CA ILE A 233 -21.37 -32.36 -12.32
C ILE A 233 -19.99 -32.77 -11.77
N PHE A 234 -19.69 -32.39 -10.52
CA PHE A 234 -18.40 -32.56 -9.85
C PHE A 234 -18.59 -33.22 -8.47
N PRO A 235 -18.98 -34.51 -8.43
CA PRO A 235 -19.39 -35.17 -7.19
C PRO A 235 -18.26 -35.19 -6.16
N GLY A 236 -18.55 -34.67 -4.95
CA GLY A 236 -17.62 -34.68 -3.82
C GLY A 236 -16.48 -33.64 -3.90
N HIS A 237 -16.41 -32.85 -4.98
CA HIS A 237 -15.43 -31.77 -5.12
C HIS A 237 -15.97 -30.42 -4.65
N VAL A 238 -17.30 -30.26 -4.60
CA VAL A 238 -17.95 -29.01 -4.19
C VAL A 238 -18.14 -29.00 -2.68
N LYS A 239 -17.38 -28.14 -1.99
CA LYS A 239 -17.52 -27.96 -0.54
C LYS A 239 -18.68 -27.07 -0.14
N ARG A 240 -18.85 -25.94 -0.85
CA ARG A 240 -19.82 -24.90 -0.52
C ARG A 240 -20.21 -24.15 -1.79
N ALA A 241 -21.48 -23.80 -1.90
CA ALA A 241 -21.98 -22.90 -2.95
C ALA A 241 -22.89 -21.85 -2.32
N GLU A 242 -22.61 -20.59 -2.63
CA GLU A 242 -23.35 -19.46 -2.09
C GLU A 242 -23.75 -18.50 -3.21
N MET A 243 -25.01 -18.10 -3.20
CA MET A 243 -25.49 -17.04 -4.08
C MET A 243 -25.20 -15.68 -3.46
N LEU A 244 -24.52 -14.82 -4.22
CA LEU A 244 -24.33 -13.43 -3.85
C LEU A 244 -25.59 -12.63 -4.18
N TYR A 245 -26.17 -12.00 -3.17
CA TYR A 245 -27.35 -11.14 -3.32
C TYR A 245 -26.94 -9.68 -3.49
N ASN A 246 -27.74 -8.91 -4.24
CA ASN A 246 -27.56 -7.47 -4.33
C ASN A 246 -27.95 -6.83 -2.97
N THR A 247 -26.95 -6.46 -2.19
CA THR A 247 -27.10 -5.84 -0.87
C THR A 247 -26.83 -4.33 -0.89
N THR A 248 -26.87 -3.67 -2.04
CA THR A 248 -26.56 -2.23 -2.20
C THR A 248 -27.26 -1.33 -1.17
N LYS A 249 -28.57 -1.50 -0.95
CA LYS A 249 -29.33 -0.75 0.06
C LYS A 249 -28.84 -1.01 1.49
N LEU A 250 -28.52 -2.26 1.81
CA LEU A 250 -28.00 -2.63 3.12
C LEU A 250 -26.62 -2.03 3.33
N THR A 251 -25.74 -2.12 2.33
CA THR A 251 -24.42 -1.48 2.33
C THR A 251 -24.53 0.03 2.51
N GLU A 252 -25.49 0.70 1.86
CA GLU A 252 -25.73 2.12 2.04
C GLU A 252 -26.15 2.47 3.48
N LEU A 253 -27.05 1.68 4.07
CA LEU A 253 -27.47 1.85 5.47
C LEU A 253 -26.31 1.66 6.45
N VAL A 254 -25.47 0.65 6.24
CA VAL A 254 -24.25 0.41 7.04
C VAL A 254 -23.29 1.58 6.91
N ASN A 255 -22.99 2.02 5.68
CA ASN A 255 -22.12 3.17 5.44
C ASN A 255 -22.68 4.46 6.07
N ARG A 256 -24.01 4.64 6.08
CA ARG A 256 -24.65 5.77 6.74
C ARG A 256 -24.48 5.69 8.26
N ARG A 257 -24.66 4.50 8.83
CA ARG A 257 -24.42 4.26 10.26
C ARG A 257 -22.96 4.57 10.63
N ASP A 258 -22.00 4.11 9.85
CA ASP A 258 -20.57 4.32 10.15
C ASP A 258 -20.18 5.80 10.07
N LYS A 259 -20.75 6.54 9.11
CA LYS A 259 -20.60 8.00 9.05
C LYS A 259 -21.19 8.71 10.27
N MET A 260 -22.36 8.26 10.72
CA MET A 260 -22.98 8.82 11.94
C MET A 260 -22.15 8.52 13.18
N LEU A 261 -21.59 7.31 13.30
CA LEU A 261 -20.71 6.93 14.40
C LEU A 261 -19.43 7.78 14.39
N ALA A 262 -18.76 7.92 13.25
CA ALA A 262 -17.56 8.76 13.13
C ALA A 262 -17.83 10.23 13.52
N ASN A 263 -18.99 10.76 13.12
CA ASN A 263 -19.41 12.11 13.53
C ASN A 263 -19.65 12.18 15.04
N TYR A 264 -20.33 11.20 15.63
CA TYR A 264 -20.59 11.14 17.06
C TYR A 264 -19.28 11.06 17.87
N GLU A 265 -18.36 10.17 17.47
CA GLU A 265 -17.03 10.03 18.07
C GLU A 265 -16.22 11.32 17.99
N SER A 266 -16.33 12.06 16.88
CA SER A 266 -15.65 13.35 16.72
C SER A 266 -16.17 14.43 17.68
N VAL A 267 -17.49 14.45 17.93
CA VAL A 267 -18.13 15.39 18.86
C VAL A 267 -17.78 15.02 20.29
N GLU A 268 -17.85 13.73 20.63
CA GLU A 268 -17.47 13.22 21.95
C GLU A 268 -16.00 13.49 22.26
N ALA A 269 -15.09 13.22 21.30
CA ALA A 269 -13.67 13.51 21.45
C ALA A 269 -13.41 15.01 21.70
N LYS A 270 -14.15 15.89 21.02
CA LYS A 270 -14.06 17.35 21.23
C LYS A 270 -14.56 17.75 22.61
N GLN A 271 -15.66 17.15 23.08
CA GLN A 271 -16.19 17.41 24.42
C GLN A 271 -15.21 16.96 25.51
N ILE A 272 -14.64 15.75 25.39
CA ILE A 272 -13.62 15.23 26.32
C ILE A 272 -12.38 16.13 26.32
N TYR A 273 -11.93 16.57 25.14
CA TYR A 273 -10.79 17.49 25.03
C TYR A 273 -11.06 18.83 25.72
N ASN A 274 -12.24 19.42 25.50
CA ASN A 274 -12.62 20.68 26.11
C ASN A 274 -12.71 20.56 27.64
N ASN A 275 -13.31 19.50 28.17
CA ASN A 275 -13.39 19.27 29.62
C ASN A 275 -12.00 19.17 30.25
N LYS A 276 -11.08 18.43 29.64
CA LYS A 276 -9.67 18.36 30.09
C LYS A 276 -8.96 19.72 30.03
N LEU A 277 -9.29 20.54 29.05
CA LEU A 277 -8.74 21.90 28.93
C LEU A 277 -9.28 22.80 30.05
N TYR A 278 -10.56 22.69 30.40
CA TYR A 278 -11.15 23.42 31.53
C TYR A 278 -10.54 22.99 32.86
N GLU A 279 -10.36 21.69 33.10
CA GLU A 279 -9.71 21.17 34.32
C GLU A 279 -8.28 21.71 34.47
N ARG A 280 -7.48 21.72 33.39
CA ARG A 280 -6.12 22.29 33.43
C ARG A 280 -6.11 23.79 33.75
N LYS A 281 -7.08 24.55 33.21
CA LYS A 281 -7.19 25.99 33.49
C LYS A 281 -7.58 26.25 34.95
N MET A 282 -8.46 25.43 35.52
CA MET A 282 -8.83 25.56 36.94
C MET A 282 -7.66 25.21 37.86
N GLN A 283 -6.92 24.12 37.58
CA GLN A 283 -5.71 23.78 38.35
C GLN A 283 -4.68 24.91 38.31
N GLN A 284 -4.44 25.50 37.13
CA GLN A 284 -3.51 26.62 37.00
C GLN A 284 -3.98 27.86 37.76
N HIS A 285 -5.29 28.15 37.78
CA HIS A 285 -5.85 29.25 38.55
C HIS A 285 -5.73 29.02 40.07
N ASP A 286 -6.00 27.79 40.54
CA ASP A 286 -5.83 27.42 41.96
C ASP A 286 -4.36 27.53 42.39
N ASP A 287 -3.41 27.08 41.55
CA ASP A 287 -1.97 27.21 41.79
C ASP A 287 -1.54 28.69 41.84
N ASP A 288 -2.04 29.53 40.92
CA ASP A 288 -1.77 30.98 40.90
C ASP A 288 -2.36 31.70 42.13
N ASP A 289 -3.57 31.33 42.55
CA ASP A 289 -4.22 31.85 43.76
C ASP A 289 -3.43 31.48 45.03
N ASP A 290 -2.95 30.25 45.14
CA ASP A 290 -2.09 29.80 46.24
C ASP A 290 -0.77 30.58 46.29
N VAL A 291 -0.09 30.75 45.15
CA VAL A 291 1.13 31.57 45.07
C VAL A 291 0.86 33.01 45.48
N SER A 292 -0.25 33.59 45.02
CA SER A 292 -0.64 34.96 45.37
C SER A 292 -0.99 35.11 46.85
N TRP A 293 -1.57 34.09 47.48
CA TRP A 293 -1.85 34.05 48.91
C TRP A 293 -0.55 33.97 49.72
N PHE A 294 0.37 33.09 49.32
CA PHE A 294 1.70 32.98 49.95
C PHE A 294 2.46 34.30 49.85
N GLU A 295 2.47 34.97 48.70
CA GLU A 295 3.10 36.29 48.56
C GLU A 295 2.47 37.35 49.47
N ARG A 296 1.13 37.33 49.62
CA ARG A 296 0.42 38.24 50.53
C ARG A 296 0.76 37.95 51.99
N LEU A 297 0.89 36.68 52.37
CA LEU A 297 1.32 36.26 53.70
C LEU A 297 2.74 36.75 54.01
N PHE A 298 3.70 36.53 53.09
CA PHE A 298 5.07 37.00 53.23
C PHE A 298 5.15 38.53 53.33
N ARG A 299 4.37 39.27 52.54
CA ARG A 299 4.30 40.74 52.62
C ARG A 299 3.76 41.23 53.97
N ARG A 300 2.82 40.50 54.58
CA ARG A 300 2.21 40.89 55.87
C ARG A 300 3.18 40.68 57.04
N ASN A 301 3.93 39.57 57.04
CA ASN A 301 4.95 39.30 58.06
C ASN A 301 6.17 40.22 57.98
N ARG A 302 6.43 40.86 56.83
CA ARG A 302 7.56 41.78 56.65
C ARG A 302 7.29 43.21 57.19
N ARG A 303 6.06 43.50 57.62
CA ARG A 303 5.64 44.81 58.17
C ARG A 303 5.43 44.81 59.69
N LEU A 304 5.65 43.66 60.34
CA LEU A 304 5.72 43.50 61.79
C LEU A 304 7.20 43.46 62.19
#